data_AF-A0A329XCZ9-F1
#
_entry.id   AF-A0A329XCZ9-F1
#
_cell.length_a   1.000
_cell.length_b   1.000
_cell.length_c   1.000
_cell.angle_alpha   90.00
_cell.angle_beta   90.00
_cell.angle_gamma   90.00
#
_symmetry.space_group_name_H-M   'P 1'
#
loop_
_entity.id
_entity.type
_entity.pdbx_description
1 polymer ?
#
loop_
_entity_poly.entity_id
_entity_poly.type
_entity_poly.pdbx_seq_one_letter_code
_entity_poly.pdbx_strand_id
1 'polypeptide(L)'
;MPEGFIHIIAGDLEMLAARAGTLDSDLRSMDPDGALSSIGAAMPGSLTSGAVTAAAASLKDLTDALGSRYADVGSGTSELASAHRANDAAMAELTPRTTSGSALQWAIEKGLA
;
A
#
# COMPACT_ATOMS: atom_id res chain seq x y z
N MET A 1 -25.79 1.78 -15.31
CA MET A 1 -24.33 1.58 -15.24
C MET A 1 -24.11 0.45 -14.25
N PRO A 2 -23.66 -0.75 -14.63
CA PRO A 2 -23.31 -1.75 -13.64
C PRO A 2 -22.06 -1.26 -12.88
N GLU A 3 -22.15 -1.26 -11.56
CA GLU A 3 -21.06 -0.90 -10.65
C GLU A 3 -19.81 -1.71 -10.96
N GLY A 4 -18.68 -1.01 -11.10
CA GLY A 4 -17.39 -1.64 -11.37
C GLY A 4 -16.95 -2.46 -10.17
N PHE A 5 -17.14 -3.78 -10.23
CA PHE A 5 -16.49 -4.70 -9.31
C PHE A 5 -14.98 -4.57 -9.50
N ILE A 6 -14.28 -4.28 -8.41
CA ILE A 6 -12.82 -4.31 -8.40
C ILE A 6 -12.41 -5.79 -8.46
N HIS A 7 -11.83 -6.19 -9.59
CA HIS A 7 -11.27 -7.51 -9.78
C HIS A 7 -9.90 -7.57 -9.09
N ILE A 8 -9.84 -8.22 -7.93
CA ILE A 8 -8.59 -8.47 -7.19
C ILE A 8 -8.13 -9.88 -7.53
N ILE A 9 -6.97 -10.02 -8.16
CA ILE A 9 -6.35 -11.30 -8.47
C ILE A 9 -5.30 -11.61 -7.40
N ALA A 10 -5.02 -12.91 -7.19
CA ALA A 10 -3.96 -13.35 -6.29
C ALA A 10 -2.63 -12.62 -6.61
N GLY A 11 -2.05 -11.97 -5.60
CA GLY A 11 -0.80 -11.21 -5.73
C GLY A 11 -0.98 -9.70 -5.97
N ASP A 12 -2.17 -9.22 -6.33
CA ASP A 12 -2.37 -7.78 -6.59
C ASP A 12 -2.19 -6.94 -5.33
N LEU A 13 -2.71 -7.41 -4.19
CA LEU A 13 -2.60 -6.72 -2.92
C LEU A 13 -1.15 -6.75 -2.40
N GLU A 14 -0.46 -7.87 -2.55
CA GLU A 14 0.96 -8.00 -2.21
C GLU A 14 1.83 -7.06 -3.08
N MET A 15 1.54 -6.97 -4.37
CA MET A 15 2.21 -6.04 -5.29
C MET A 15 1.93 -4.59 -4.90
N LEU A 16 0.69 -4.25 -4.55
CA LEU A 16 0.33 -2.90 -4.11
C LEU A 16 1.03 -2.52 -2.79
N ALA A 17 1.07 -3.43 -1.82
CA ALA A 17 1.78 -3.24 -0.56
C ALA A 17 3.28 -3.00 -0.78
N ALA A 18 3.91 -3.81 -1.65
CA ALA A 18 5.32 -3.65 -2.00
C ALA A 18 5.60 -2.31 -2.69
N ARG A 19 4.71 -1.87 -3.59
CA ARG A 19 4.80 -0.54 -4.23
C ARG A 19 4.67 0.57 -3.21
N ALA A 20 3.70 0.50 -2.30
CA ALA A 20 3.54 1.50 -1.24
C ALA A 20 4.80 1.61 -0.36
N GLY A 21 5.43 0.48 0.00
CA GLY A 21 6.70 0.48 0.72
C GLY A 21 7.87 1.06 -0.07
N THR A 22 7.89 0.88 -1.40
CA THR A 22 8.87 1.52 -2.29
C THR A 22 8.67 3.04 -2.29
N LEU A 23 7.43 3.52 -2.43
CA LEU A 23 7.14 4.96 -2.39
C LEU A 23 7.52 5.59 -1.04
N ASP A 24 7.23 4.94 0.09
CA ASP A 24 7.69 5.41 1.42
C ASP A 24 9.23 5.53 1.47
N SER A 25 9.92 4.50 0.99
CA SER A 25 11.39 4.48 0.96
C SER A 25 11.96 5.59 0.07
N ASP A 26 11.40 5.77 -1.12
CA ASP A 26 11.81 6.80 -2.07
C ASP A 26 11.62 8.20 -1.46
N LEU A 27 10.46 8.45 -0.84
CA LEU A 27 10.17 9.73 -0.17
C LEU A 27 11.13 10.01 0.98
N ARG A 28 11.45 9.00 1.81
CA ARG A 28 12.41 9.14 2.91
C ARG A 28 13.86 9.29 2.44
N SER A 29 14.17 8.87 1.22
CA SER A 29 15.49 9.05 0.61
C SER A 29 15.71 10.43 0.01
N MET A 30 14.64 11.24 -0.14
CA MET A 30 14.76 12.60 -0.63
C MET A 30 15.56 13.45 0.37
N ASP A 31 16.60 14.13 -0.14
CA ASP A 31 17.44 15.05 0.64
C ASP A 31 17.20 16.51 0.22
N PRO A 32 16.10 17.13 0.68
CA PRO A 32 15.78 18.51 0.36
C PRO A 32 16.82 19.48 0.94
N ASP A 33 17.42 19.15 2.09
CA ASP A 33 18.45 19.95 2.74
C ASP A 33 19.72 19.99 1.88
N GLY A 34 20.19 18.83 1.40
CA GLY A 34 21.33 18.74 0.48
C GLY A 34 21.10 19.49 -0.82
N ALA A 35 19.92 19.34 -1.43
CA ALA A 35 19.55 20.01 -2.68
C ALA A 35 19.55 21.55 -2.54
N LEU A 36 19.11 22.07 -1.38
CA LEU A 36 18.96 23.50 -1.13
C LEU A 36 20.18 24.15 -0.45
N SER A 37 21.13 23.34 0.04
CA SER A 37 22.33 23.80 0.76
C SER A 37 23.16 24.82 -0.03
N SER A 38 23.32 24.62 -1.34
CA SER A 38 24.09 25.50 -2.23
C SER A 38 23.48 26.89 -2.37
N ILE A 39 22.15 26.99 -2.32
CA ILE A 39 21.40 28.25 -2.43
C ILE A 39 21.55 29.06 -1.14
N GLY A 40 21.45 28.41 0.01
CA GLY A 40 21.69 29.05 1.31
C GLY A 40 23.14 29.53 1.45
N ALA A 41 24.10 28.71 1.01
CA ALA A 41 25.53 29.04 1.07
C ALA A 41 25.92 30.22 0.17
N ALA A 42 25.23 30.42 -0.96
CA ALA A 42 25.48 31.53 -1.87
C ALA A 42 25.05 32.90 -1.30
N MET A 43 24.16 32.92 -0.29
CA MET A 43 23.64 34.17 0.30
C MET A 43 23.59 34.13 1.83
N PRO A 44 24.75 34.06 2.52
CA PRO A 44 24.80 34.00 3.98
C PRO A 44 24.18 35.24 4.63
N GLY A 45 23.27 35.04 5.59
CA GLY A 45 22.65 36.13 6.36
C GLY A 45 21.54 36.91 5.63
N SER A 46 21.20 36.52 4.41
CA SER A 46 20.04 37.08 3.70
C SER A 46 18.72 36.51 4.22
N LEU A 47 17.66 37.31 4.21
CA LEU A 47 16.28 36.85 4.43
C LEU A 47 15.92 35.69 3.50
N THR A 48 16.46 35.68 2.27
CA THR A 48 16.27 34.61 1.30
C THR A 48 16.90 33.29 1.74
N SER A 49 18.06 33.32 2.43
CA SER A 49 18.68 32.09 2.97
C SER A 49 17.83 31.48 4.09
N GLY A 50 17.26 32.30 4.98
CA GLY A 50 16.33 31.83 6.00
C GLY A 50 15.04 31.25 5.41
N ALA A 51 14.50 31.87 4.35
CA ALA A 51 13.33 31.36 3.64
C ALA A 51 13.60 30.01 2.96
N VAL A 52 14.79 29.82 2.39
CA VAL A 52 15.22 28.54 1.79
C VAL A 52 15.32 27.44 2.84
N THR A 53 15.92 27.72 4.00
CA THR A 53 15.98 26.76 5.12
C THR A 53 14.59 26.38 5.62
N ALA A 54 13.68 27.34 5.78
CA ALA A 54 12.31 27.08 6.20
C ALA A 54 11.53 26.25 5.17
N ALA A 55 11.75 26.51 3.87
CA ALA A 55 11.17 25.73 2.79
C ALA A 55 11.72 24.29 2.75
N ALA A 56 13.01 24.09 2.98
CA ALA A 56 13.63 22.77 3.07
C ALA A 56 13.02 21.93 4.20
N ALA A 57 12.90 22.53 5.39
CA ALA A 57 12.26 21.89 6.54
C ALA A 57 10.79 21.54 6.27
N SER A 58 10.03 22.47 5.67
CA SER A 58 8.64 22.22 5.31
C SER A 58 8.50 21.09 4.27
N LEU A 59 9.41 21.02 3.30
CA LEU A 59 9.44 19.96 2.31
C LEU A 59 9.76 18.60 2.96
N LYS A 60 10.71 18.56 3.89
CA LYS A 60 11.04 17.37 4.67
C LYS A 60 9.84 16.85 5.47
N ASP A 61 9.15 17.74 6.19
CA ASP A 61 7.97 17.37 6.97
C ASP A 61 6.86 16.80 6.07
N LEU A 62 6.67 17.39 4.88
CA LEU A 62 5.70 16.90 3.90
C LEU A 62 6.07 15.53 3.33
N THR A 63 7.35 15.30 3.00
CA THR A 63 7.81 13.99 2.51
C THR A 63 7.70 12.91 3.58
N ASP A 64 7.99 13.23 4.85
CA ASP A 64 7.86 12.31 5.97
C ASP A 64 6.39 11.96 6.26
N ALA A 65 5.51 12.95 6.19
CA ALA A 65 4.07 12.76 6.35
C ALA A 65 3.49 11.90 5.22
N LEU A 66 3.89 12.15 3.97
CA LEU A 66 3.45 11.38 2.82
C LEU A 66 3.99 9.95 2.85
N GLY A 67 5.27 9.76 3.22
CA GLY A 67 5.86 8.44 3.39
C GLY A 67 5.11 7.61 4.43
N SER A 68 4.80 8.22 5.58
CA SER A 68 4.00 7.58 6.64
C SER A 68 2.61 7.15 6.14
N ARG A 69 1.97 7.94 5.27
CA ARG A 69 0.68 7.55 4.66
C ARG A 69 0.81 6.36 3.71
N TYR A 70 1.88 6.30 2.93
CA TYR A 70 2.15 5.13 2.10
C TYR A 70 2.50 3.89 2.94
N ALA A 71 3.21 4.06 4.05
CA ALA A 71 3.47 2.98 5.00
C ALA A 71 2.16 2.43 5.61
N ASP A 72 1.24 3.31 6.05
CA ASP A 72 -0.07 2.92 6.58
C ASP A 72 -0.88 2.13 5.53
N VAL A 73 -0.95 2.64 4.29
CA VAL A 73 -1.65 1.98 3.18
C VAL A 73 -1.00 0.63 2.85
N GLY A 74 0.32 0.54 2.83
CA GLY A 74 1.05 -0.70 2.62
C GLY A 74 0.73 -1.75 3.68
N SER A 75 0.71 -1.35 4.96
CA SER A 75 0.35 -2.23 6.07
C SER A 75 -1.09 -2.74 5.94
N GLY A 76 -2.05 -1.84 5.76
CA GLY A 76 -3.46 -2.21 5.61
C GLY A 76 -3.71 -3.12 4.39
N THR A 77 -2.98 -2.89 3.30
CA THR A 77 -3.06 -3.75 2.11
C THR A 77 -2.49 -5.14 2.37
N SER A 78 -1.37 -5.24 3.10
CA SER A 78 -0.78 -6.52 3.50
C SER A 78 -1.69 -7.31 4.46
N GLU A 79 -2.35 -6.62 5.39
CA GLU A 79 -3.37 -7.21 6.26
C GLU A 79 -4.56 -7.73 5.45
N LEU A 80 -5.06 -6.94 4.50
CA LEU A 80 -6.14 -7.36 3.60
C LEU A 80 -5.76 -8.57 2.75
N ALA A 81 -4.54 -8.60 2.20
CA ALA A 81 -4.02 -9.75 1.45
C ALA A 81 -3.98 -11.02 2.31
N SER A 82 -3.58 -10.87 3.58
CA SER A 82 -3.53 -11.98 4.53
C SER A 82 -4.93 -12.48 4.90
N ALA A 83 -5.89 -11.58 5.09
CA ALA A 83 -7.29 -11.94 5.30
C ALA A 83 -7.90 -12.66 4.09
N HIS A 84 -7.59 -12.21 2.87
CA HIS A 84 -8.06 -12.85 1.64
C HIS A 84 -7.52 -14.27 1.52
N ARG A 85 -6.20 -14.47 1.74
CA ARG A 85 -5.58 -15.81 1.73
C ARG A 85 -6.18 -16.74 2.79
N ALA A 86 -6.46 -16.23 3.99
CA ALA A 86 -7.09 -17.01 5.04
C ALA A 86 -8.53 -17.41 4.66
N ASN A 87 -9.28 -16.50 4.04
CA ASN A 87 -10.62 -16.79 3.52
C ASN A 87 -10.58 -17.85 2.42
N ASP A 88 -9.69 -17.69 1.44
CA ASP A 88 -9.51 -18.63 0.34
C ASP A 88 -9.14 -20.03 0.86
N ALA A 89 -8.27 -20.11 1.87
CA ALA A 89 -7.92 -21.38 2.53
C ALA A 89 -9.12 -22.02 3.24
N ALA A 90 -9.89 -21.24 4.00
CA ALA A 90 -11.10 -21.74 4.68
C ALA A 90 -12.17 -22.21 3.68
N MET A 91 -12.35 -21.49 2.57
CA MET A 91 -13.27 -21.88 1.51
C MET A 91 -12.79 -23.14 0.78
N ALA A 92 -11.48 -23.29 0.57
CA ALA A 92 -10.90 -24.51 0.00
C ALA A 92 -11.10 -25.74 0.89
N GLU A 93 -11.09 -25.59 2.22
CA GLU A 93 -11.40 -26.67 3.16
C GLU A 93 -12.89 -27.05 3.16
N LEU A 94 -13.77 -26.06 3.02
CA LEU A 94 -15.22 -26.27 2.95
C LEU A 94 -15.69 -26.80 1.59
N THR A 95 -14.87 -26.63 0.54
CA THR A 95 -15.18 -27.12 -0.80
C THR A 95 -14.78 -28.59 -0.90
N PRO A 96 -15.73 -29.52 -1.10
CA PRO A 96 -15.40 -30.94 -1.27
C PRO A 96 -14.44 -31.09 -2.45
N ARG A 97 -13.32 -31.81 -2.27
CA ARG A 97 -12.54 -32.29 -3.41
C ARG A 97 -13.44 -33.21 -4.21
N THR A 98 -13.94 -32.72 -5.33
CA THR A 98 -14.94 -33.38 -6.14
C THR A 98 -14.35 -34.58 -6.87
N THR A 99 -14.42 -35.77 -6.26
CA THR A 99 -14.88 -36.92 -7.04
C THR A 99 -16.37 -36.72 -7.23
N SER A 100 -16.85 -36.75 -8.48
CA SER A 100 -18.15 -36.22 -8.95
C SER A 100 -19.42 -36.59 -8.15
N GLY A 101 -19.37 -37.53 -7.20
CA GLY A 101 -20.45 -37.82 -6.26
C GLY A 101 -20.52 -36.88 -5.04
N SER A 102 -19.43 -36.25 -4.59
CA SER A 102 -19.41 -35.47 -3.34
C SER A 102 -19.98 -34.06 -3.49
N ALA A 103 -19.79 -33.40 -4.64
CA ALA A 103 -20.33 -32.05 -4.88
C ALA A 103 -21.85 -32.02 -4.94
N LEU A 104 -22.47 -33.00 -5.63
CA LEU A 104 -23.93 -33.08 -5.74
C LEU A 104 -24.56 -33.36 -4.38
N GLN A 105 -23.94 -34.26 -3.61
CA GLN A 105 -24.38 -34.62 -2.26
C GLN A 105 -24.25 -33.45 -1.27
N TRP A 106 -23.14 -32.70 -1.35
CA TRP A 106 -22.94 -31.49 -0.56
C TRP A 106 -23.95 -30.38 -0.92
N ALA A 107 -24.24 -30.18 -2.21
CA ALA A 107 -25.20 -29.18 -2.66
C ALA A 107 -26.62 -29.50 -2.16
N ILE A 108 -27.00 -30.78 -2.16
CA ILE A 108 -28.27 -31.26 -1.55
C ILE A 108 -28.27 -30.98 -0.04
N GLU A 109 -27.18 -31.29 0.67
CA GLU A 109 -27.07 -31.10 2.13
C GLU A 109 -27.12 -29.62 2.56
N LYS A 110 -26.76 -28.71 1.66
CA LYS A 110 -26.85 -27.25 1.87
C LYS A 110 -28.11 -26.60 1.27
N GLY A 111 -28.99 -27.39 0.64
CA GLY A 111 -30.22 -26.88 0.02
C GLY A 111 -29.99 -25.99 -1.21
N LEU A 112 -28.90 -26.22 -1.92
CA LEU A 112 -28.45 -25.44 -3.09
C LEU A 112 -28.68 -26.16 -4.43
N ALA A 113 -29.25 -27.37 -4.42
CA ALA A 113 -29.52 -28.21 -5.59
C ALA A 113 -31.02 -28.28 -5.93
#